data_AF-X0YYY5-F1
#
_entry.id   AF-X0YYY5-F1
#
_cell.length_a   1.000
_cell.length_b   1.000
_cell.length_c   1.000
_cell.angle_alpha   90.00
_cell.angle_beta   90.00
_cell.angle_gamma   90.00
#
_symmetry.space_group_name_H-M   'P 1'
#
loop_
_entity.id
_entity.type
_entity.pdbx_description
1 polymer ?
#
loop_
_entity_poly.entity_id
_entity_poly.type
_entity_poly.pdbx_seq_one_letter_code
_entity_poly.pdbx_strand_id
1 'polypeptide(L)' 'MVKIMGMFVKVEINNNKCKKVKNCKICEEVCPVEIFKFEKLEENNGIISVIEENEDECIFCNLCLEKCPQKAITIKKLY' A
#
# COMPACT_ATOMS: atom_id res chain seq x y z
N MET A 1 -24.01 1.70 9.89
CA MET A 1 -22.72 1.32 10.50
C MET A 1 -21.69 2.32 10.00
N VAL A 2 -21.16 3.16 10.86
CA VAL A 2 -20.09 4.10 10.47
C VAL A 2 -18.81 3.28 10.35
N LYS A 3 -18.32 3.08 9.13
CA LYS A 3 -16.98 2.52 8.86
C LYS A 3 -15.98 3.61 9.22
N ILE A 4 -15.37 3.52 10.40
CA ILE A 4 -14.30 4.43 10.83
C ILE A 4 -12.98 3.71 10.58
N MET A 5 -12.40 3.92 9.40
CA MET A 5 -11.18 3.25 8.92
C MET A 5 -10.20 4.34 8.48
N GLY A 6 -8.92 4.20 8.84
CA GLY A 6 -7.89 5.21 8.57
C GLY A 6 -7.95 6.39 9.54
N MET A 7 -8.29 6.14 10.82
CA MET A 7 -8.37 7.17 11.85
C MET A 7 -7.01 7.61 12.37
N PHE A 8 -6.06 6.68 12.49
CA PHE A 8 -4.78 6.88 13.15
C PHE A 8 -3.62 6.85 12.17
N VAL A 9 -3.78 6.13 11.06
CA VAL A 9 -2.77 5.99 10.02
C VAL A 9 -3.37 6.33 8.66
N LYS A 10 -2.60 7.06 7.84
CA LYS A 10 -2.86 7.22 6.42
C LYS A 10 -1.72 6.64 5.60
N VAL A 11 -2.04 5.70 4.72
CA VAL A 11 -1.14 5.12 3.73
C VAL A 11 -1.55 5.64 2.35
N GLU A 12 -0.59 6.25 1.65
CA GLU A 12 -0.82 6.84 0.32
C GLU A 12 0.14 6.21 -0.69
N ILE A 13 -0.39 5.91 -1.87
CA ILE A 13 0.38 5.37 -3.01
C ILE A 13 0.44 6.42 -4.12
N ASN A 14 1.65 6.88 -4.44
CA ASN A 14 1.88 7.72 -5.61
C ASN A 14 1.82 6.85 -6.88
N ASN A 15 0.67 6.83 -7.53
CA ASN A 15 0.43 6.05 -8.74
C ASN A 15 1.37 6.38 -9.92
N ASN A 16 1.81 7.63 -10.04
CA ASN A 16 2.75 8.05 -11.08
C ASN A 16 4.14 7.44 -10.89
N LYS A 17 4.54 7.17 -9.64
CA LYS A 17 5.76 6.42 -9.32
C LYS A 17 5.53 4.91 -9.38
N CYS A 18 4.42 4.43 -8.83
CA CYS A 18 4.13 2.99 -8.71
C CYS A 18 4.01 2.28 -10.06
N LYS A 19 3.33 2.88 -11.04
CA LYS A 19 3.05 2.27 -12.36
C LYS A 19 4.28 2.14 -13.27
N LYS A 20 5.46 2.60 -12.84
CA LYS A 20 6.71 2.47 -13.61
C LYS A 20 7.22 1.04 -13.68
N VAL A 21 6.71 0.13 -12.85
CA VAL A 21 7.08 -1.28 -12.83
C VAL A 21 5.84 -2.13 -13.10
N LYS A 22 5.87 -2.92 -14.18
CA LYS A 22 4.79 -3.85 -14.54
C LYS A 22 4.66 -4.95 -13.48
N ASN A 23 3.42 -5.30 -13.10
CA ASN A 23 3.12 -6.37 -12.14
C ASN A 23 3.88 -6.30 -10.82
N CYS A 24 4.18 -5.10 -10.31
CA CYS A 24 4.86 -4.96 -9.02
C CYS A 24 3.92 -5.34 -7.87
N LYS A 25 4.34 -6.30 -7.02
CA LYS A 25 3.59 -6.76 -5.83
C LYS A 25 4.36 -6.65 -4.52
N ILE A 26 5.54 -6.04 -4.55
CA ILE A 26 6.49 -6.06 -3.43
C ILE A 26 5.85 -5.58 -2.12
N CYS A 27 5.06 -4.51 -2.14
CA CYS A 27 4.42 -3.98 -0.94
C CYS A 27 3.33 -4.90 -0.36
N GLU A 28 2.62 -5.63 -1.21
CA GLU A 28 1.68 -6.69 -0.79
C GLU A 28 2.46 -7.84 -0.14
N GLU A 29 3.51 -8.33 -0.80
CA GLU A 29 4.31 -9.48 -0.33
C GLU A 29 5.04 -9.23 0.99
N VAL A 30 5.45 -7.99 1.27
CA VAL A 30 6.24 -7.64 2.47
C VAL A 30 5.41 -7.08 3.62
N CYS A 31 4.12 -6.82 3.43
CA CYS A 31 3.29 -6.22 4.47
C CYS A 31 2.75 -7.30 5.42
N PRO A 32 3.20 -7.34 6.69
CA PRO A 32 2.79 -8.39 7.63
C PRO A 32 1.33 -8.26 8.11
N VAL A 33 0.68 -7.15 7.78
CA VAL A 33 -0.69 -6.79 8.20
C VAL A 33 -1.59 -6.50 7.00
N GLU A 34 -1.17 -6.93 5.79
CA GLU A 34 -2.03 -6.97 4.60
C GLU A 34 -2.70 -5.61 4.25
N ILE A 35 -1.95 -4.50 4.33
CA ILE A 35 -2.45 -3.16 3.96
C ILE A 35 -2.56 -2.98 2.45
N PHE A 36 -1.82 -3.74 1.66
CA PHE A 36 -1.74 -3.58 0.21
C PHE A 36 -2.36 -4.78 -0.51
N LYS A 37 -3.02 -4.52 -1.63
CA LYS A 37 -3.58 -5.56 -2.49
C LYS A 37 -3.21 -5.31 -3.94
N PHE A 38 -2.75 -6.34 -4.64
CA PHE A 38 -2.54 -6.31 -6.08
C PHE A 38 -3.76 -6.84 -6.83
N GLU A 39 -4.24 -6.06 -7.79
CA GLU A 39 -5.31 -6.47 -8.69
C GLU A 39 -4.80 -6.48 -10.13
N LYS A 40 -4.84 -7.66 -10.76
CA LYS A 40 -4.48 -7.83 -12.16
C LYS A 40 -5.54 -7.15 -13.02
N LEU A 41 -5.10 -6.27 -13.92
CA LEU A 41 -5.99 -5.60 -14.88
C LEU A 41 -5.92 -6.29 -16.25
N GLU A 42 -4.70 -6.58 -16.73
CA GLU A 42 -4.45 -7.18 -18.04
C GLU A 42 -3.23 -8.11 -17.99
N GLU A 43 -2.86 -8.67 -19.14
CA GLU A 43 -1.62 -9.43 -19.27
C GLU A 43 -0.42 -8.50 -19.08
N ASN A 44 0.43 -8.81 -18.10
CA ASN A 44 1.58 -7.97 -17.69
C ASN A 44 1.22 -6.59 -17.11
N ASN A 45 -0.01 -6.40 -16.62
CA ASN A 45 -0.40 -5.16 -15.95
C ASN A 45 -1.33 -5.37 -14.74
N GLY A 46 -1.18 -4.52 -13.74
CA GLY A 46 -2.05 -4.49 -12.56
C GLY A 46 -1.84 -3.24 -11.72
N ILE A 47 -2.63 -3.10 -10.67
CA ILE A 47 -2.61 -1.96 -9.77
C ILE A 47 -2.49 -2.42 -8.32
N ILE A 48 -1.81 -1.61 -7.50
CA ILE A 48 -1.82 -1.77 -6.04
C ILE A 48 -2.85 -0.79 -5.46
N SER A 49 -3.70 -1.29 -4.58
CA SER A 49 -4.61 -0.49 -3.75
C SER A 49 -4.29 -0.67 -2.26
N VAL A 50 -4.78 0.25 -1.43
CA VAL A 50 -4.75 0.15 0.03
C VAL A 50 -6.04 -0.53 0.48
N ILE A 51 -5.95 -1.54 1.33
CA ILE A 51 -7.08 -2.13 2.05
C ILE A 51 -7.36 -1.21 3.25
N GLU A 52 -8.34 -0.32 3.10
CA GLU A 52 -8.66 0.70 4.10
C GLU A 52 -9.02 0.09 5.46
N GLU A 53 -9.63 -1.11 5.47
CA GLU A 53 -9.96 -1.84 6.70
C GLU A 53 -8.72 -2.22 7.52
N ASN A 54 -7.56 -2.38 6.87
CA ASN A 54 -6.30 -2.77 7.51
C ASN A 54 -5.35 -1.57 7.69
N GLU A 55 -5.74 -0.37 7.23
CA GLU A 55 -4.84 0.80 7.19
C GLU A 55 -4.30 1.16 8.59
N ASP A 56 -5.14 1.05 9.61
CA ASP A 56 -4.79 1.33 11.01
C ASP A 56 -4.01 0.18 11.69
N GLU A 57 -3.90 -1.00 11.07
CA GLU A 57 -3.07 -2.12 11.55
C GLU A 57 -1.57 -1.89 11.27
N CYS A 58 -1.21 -0.77 10.63
CA CYS A 58 0.17 -0.46 10.29
C CYS A 58 1.07 -0.40 11.54
N ILE A 59 1.95 -1.40 11.68
CA ILE A 59 2.95 -1.47 12.77
C ILE A 59 4.23 -0.67 12.50
N PHE A 60 4.27 0.16 11.45
CA PHE A 60 5.42 1.00 11.08
C PHE A 60 6.76 0.24 10.91
N CYS A 61 6.71 -0.99 10.39
CA CYS A 61 7.90 -1.81 10.16
C CYS A 61 8.80 -1.34 9.00
N ASN A 62 8.36 -0.33 8.23
CA ASN A 62 9.07 0.28 7.09
C ASN A 62 9.40 -0.64 5.90
N LEU A 63 9.07 -1.93 5.93
CA LEU A 63 9.38 -2.86 4.83
C LEU A 63 8.86 -2.39 3.47
N CYS A 64 7.63 -1.89 3.39
CA CYS A 64 7.07 -1.38 2.14
C CYS A 64 7.79 -0.10 1.65
N LEU A 65 8.30 0.73 2.56
CA LEU A 65 9.07 1.94 2.23
C LEU A 65 10.47 1.58 1.71
N GLU A 66 11.13 0.61 2.34
CA GLU A 66 12.48 0.17 1.98
C GLU A 66 12.51 -0.66 0.71
N LYS A 67 11.56 -1.58 0.55
CA LYS A 67 11.54 -2.55 -0.56
C LYS A 67 10.92 -1.98 -1.83
N CYS A 68 10.14 -0.90 -1.76
CA CYS A 68 9.58 -0.27 -2.96
C CYS A 68 10.68 0.47 -3.75
N PRO A 69 11.12 -0.03 -4.92
CA PRO A 69 12.21 0.60 -5.68
C PRO A 69 11.84 1.98 -6.20
N GLN A 70 10.54 2.24 -6.38
CA GLN A 70 10.01 3.51 -6.89
C GLN A 70 9.79 4.55 -5.77
N LYS A 71 9.95 4.17 -4.49
CA LYS A 71 9.63 5.01 -3.32
C LYS A 71 8.26 5.68 -3.48
N ALA A 72 7.27 4.85 -3.81
CA ALA A 72 5.91 5.29 -4.15
C ALA A 72 4.97 5.38 -2.95
N ILE A 73 5.37 4.84 -1.79
CA ILE A 73 4.50 4.71 -0.61
C ILE A 73 4.85 5.80 0.40
N THR A 74 3.82 6.37 1.03
CA THR A 74 3.93 7.29 2.16
C THR A 74 3.04 6.78 3.29
N ILE A 75 3.53 6.88 4.54
CA ILE A 75 2.78 6.53 5.74
C ILE A 75 2.76 7.76 6.65
N LYS A 76 1.58 8.20 7.08
CA LYS A 76 1.38 9.33 7.99
C LYS A 76 0.68 8.84 9.26
N LYS A 77 1.17 9.31 10.40
CA LYS A 77 0.48 9.21 11.68
C LYS A 77 -0.46 10.41 11.79
N LEU A 78 -1.71 10.19 12.18
CA LEU A 78 -2.77 11.20 12.26
C LEU A 78 -3.08 11.64 13.71
N TYR A 79 -2.22 11.27 14.66
CA TYR A 79 -2.29 11.62 16.09
C TYR A 79 -1.10 12.45 16.54
#